data_AF-A0AAP5I228-F1
#
_entry.id   AF-A0AAP5I228-F1
#
_cell.length_a   1.000
_cell.length_b   1.000
_cell.length_c   1.000
_cell.angle_alpha   90.00
_cell.angle_beta   90.00
_cell.angle_gamma   90.00
#
_symmetry.space_group_name_H-M   'P 1'
#
loop_
_entity.id
_entity.type
_entity.pdbx_description
1 polymer ?
#
loop_
_entity_poly.entity_id
_entity_poly.type
_entity_poly.pdbx_seq_one_letter_code
_entity_poly.pdbx_strand_id
1 'polypeptide(L)'
;MNIDKLIEELSNAGILEVIQKKRMTTSELPASLYIKLLIASIATKKGASNCISTALETYCMRNEEKHLNEIKLQAAAAGKELEVYLVEAIATRLKSKDEG
;
A
#
# COMPACT_ATOMS: atom_id res chain seq x y z
N MET A 1 -5.62 17.69 -12.17
CA MET A 1 -6.76 17.25 -11.33
C MET A 1 -6.52 17.73 -9.91
N ASN A 2 -7.41 18.55 -9.35
CA ASN A 2 -7.30 19.03 -7.96
C ASN A 2 -8.09 18.08 -7.05
N ILE A 3 -7.38 17.25 -6.27
CA ILE A 3 -7.98 16.28 -5.35
C ILE A 3 -8.71 16.99 -4.20
N ASP A 4 -8.21 18.13 -3.73
CA ASP A 4 -8.82 18.87 -2.63
C ASP A 4 -10.18 19.44 -3.04
N LYS A 5 -10.27 19.98 -4.26
CA LYS A 5 -11.56 20.40 -4.83
C LYS A 5 -12.53 19.21 -4.96
N LEU A 6 -12.06 18.03 -5.38
CA LEU A 6 -12.91 16.84 -5.45
C LEU A 6 -13.39 16.40 -4.05
N ILE A 7 -12.55 16.50 -3.03
CA ILE A 7 -12.91 16.19 -1.65
C ILE A 7 -14.00 17.16 -1.16
N GLU A 8 -13.88 18.45 -1.48
CA GLU A 8 -14.89 19.46 -1.17
C GLU A 8 -16.24 19.14 -1.83
N GLU A 9 -16.26 18.83 -3.12
CA GLU A 9 -17.49 18.45 -3.84
C GLU A 9 -18.12 17.16 -3.25
N LEU A 10 -17.30 16.16 -2.90
CA LEU A 10 -17.78 14.94 -2.24
C LEU A 10 -18.33 15.20 -0.84
N SER A 11 -17.79 16.19 -0.13
CA SER A 11 -18.29 16.65 1.16
C SER A 11 -19.63 17.37 1.00
N ASN A 12 -19.74 18.30 0.04
CA ASN A 12 -20.97 19.01 -0.28
C ASN A 12 -22.10 18.06 -0.70
N ALA A 13 -21.76 16.96 -1.37
CA ALA A 13 -22.69 15.90 -1.76
C ALA A 13 -23.04 14.92 -0.62
N GLY A 14 -22.47 15.05 0.58
CA GLY A 14 -22.68 14.13 1.71
C GLY A 14 -22.08 12.73 1.52
N ILE A 15 -21.22 12.53 0.52
CA ILE A 15 -20.62 11.23 0.17
C ILE A 15 -19.36 10.96 1.02
N LEU A 16 -18.68 12.02 1.46
CA LEU A 16 -17.40 11.89 2.19
C LEU A 16 -17.53 11.05 3.46
N GLU A 17 -18.64 11.20 4.20
CA GLU A 17 -18.92 10.39 5.40
C GLU A 17 -19.09 8.89 5.07
N VAL A 18 -19.74 8.56 3.95
CA VAL A 18 -19.91 7.17 3.50
C VAL A 18 -18.55 6.55 3.20
N ILE A 19 -17.67 7.33 2.54
CA ILE A 19 -16.30 6.93 2.25
C ILE A 19 -15.51 6.74 3.55
N GLN A 20 -15.68 7.61 4.55
CA GLN A 20 -15.02 7.49 5.86
C GLN A 20 -15.49 6.26 6.64
N LYS A 21 -16.81 6.02 6.73
CA LYS A 21 -17.39 4.89 7.48
C LYS A 21 -16.93 3.53 6.94
N LYS A 22 -16.87 3.36 5.61
CA LYS A 22 -16.36 2.12 4.99
C LYS A 22 -14.91 1.79 5.35
N ARG A 23 -14.12 2.78 5.77
CA ARG A 23 -12.70 2.61 6.11
C ARG A 23 -12.47 2.19 7.56
N MET A 24 -13.42 2.44 8.46
CA MET A 24 -13.27 2.06 9.87
C MET A 24 -13.20 0.53 10.08
N THR A 25 -13.67 -0.26 9.12
CA THR A 25 -13.74 -1.73 9.20
C THR A 25 -12.76 -2.48 8.30
N THR A 26 -12.11 -1.81 7.35
CA THR A 26 -11.12 -2.41 6.43
C THR A 26 -9.88 -1.55 6.44
N SER A 27 -8.77 -2.10 6.94
CA SER A 27 -7.40 -1.53 7.02
C SER A 27 -7.29 -0.12 6.43
N GLU A 28 -7.22 0.87 7.33
CA GLU A 28 -7.45 2.29 7.10
C GLU A 28 -6.61 2.92 5.97
N LEU A 29 -7.09 2.82 4.73
CA LEU A 29 -6.55 3.63 3.63
C LEU A 29 -6.91 5.11 3.86
N PRO A 30 -5.98 6.06 3.73
CA PRO A 30 -6.30 7.49 3.77
C PRO A 30 -7.39 7.86 2.75
N ALA A 31 -8.23 8.86 3.08
CA ALA A 31 -9.39 9.24 2.25
C ALA A 31 -9.00 9.57 0.82
N SER A 32 -7.93 10.34 0.69
CA SER A 32 -7.35 10.75 -0.58
C SER A 32 -6.86 9.56 -1.39
N LEU A 33 -6.30 8.53 -0.75
CA LEU A 33 -5.85 7.31 -1.44
C LEU A 33 -7.04 6.47 -1.90
N TYR A 34 -8.09 6.35 -1.08
CA TYR A 34 -9.30 5.64 -1.47
C TYR A 34 -10.05 6.34 -2.61
N ILE A 35 -10.13 7.67 -2.60
CA ILE A 35 -10.71 8.45 -3.71
C ILE A 35 -9.90 8.23 -5.00
N LYS A 36 -8.56 8.26 -4.92
CA LYS A 36 -7.69 7.92 -6.07
C LYS A 36 -7.93 6.49 -6.57
N LEU A 37 -8.16 5.55 -5.67
CA LEU A 37 -8.49 4.17 -6.03
C LEU A 37 -9.86 4.06 -6.73
N LEU A 38 -10.87 4.79 -6.26
CA LEU A 38 -12.17 4.87 -6.92
C LEU A 38 -12.06 5.47 -8.32
N ILE A 39 -11.27 6.54 -8.49
CA ILE A 39 -10.98 7.13 -9.81
C ILE A 39 -10.32 6.09 -10.73
N ALA A 40 -9.32 5.36 -10.24
CA ALA A 40 -8.65 4.31 -11.03
C ALA A 40 -9.61 3.17 -11.40
N SER A 41 -10.47 2.76 -10.47
CA SER A 41 -11.51 1.75 -10.69
C SER A 41 -12.49 2.19 -11.80
N ILE A 42 -12.95 3.45 -11.75
CA ILE A 42 -13.82 4.04 -12.78
C ILE A 42 -13.10 4.10 -14.14
N ALA A 43 -11.88 4.61 -14.17
CA ALA A 43 -11.12 4.80 -15.41
C ALA A 43 -10.77 3.47 -16.10
N THR A 44 -10.47 2.43 -15.31
CA THR A 44 -10.06 1.12 -15.83
C THR A 44 -11.22 0.14 -15.96
N LYS A 45 -12.41 0.49 -15.46
CA LYS A 45 -13.57 -0.42 -15.36
C LYS A 45 -13.26 -1.72 -14.61
N LYS A 46 -12.33 -1.66 -13.64
CA LYS A 46 -11.93 -2.80 -12.80
C LYS A 46 -12.37 -2.59 -11.37
N GLY A 47 -12.56 -3.68 -10.62
CA GLY A 47 -12.82 -3.61 -9.18
C GLY A 47 -11.65 -2.97 -8.42
N ALA A 48 -11.96 -2.34 -7.29
CA ALA A 48 -10.96 -1.68 -6.44
C ALA A 48 -9.83 -2.64 -5.99
N SER A 49 -10.16 -3.91 -5.73
CA SER A 49 -9.17 -4.95 -5.41
C SER A 49 -8.15 -5.14 -6.53
N ASN A 50 -8.58 -5.21 -7.80
CA ASN A 50 -7.67 -5.35 -8.94
C ASN A 50 -6.78 -4.12 -9.09
N CYS A 51 -7.32 -2.91 -8.87
CA CYS A 51 -6.54 -1.69 -8.88
C CYS A 51 -5.48 -1.66 -7.76
N ILE A 52 -5.80 -2.18 -6.57
CA ILE A 52 -4.83 -2.34 -5.47
C ILE A 52 -3.73 -3.32 -5.88
N SER A 53 -4.08 -4.50 -6.41
CA SER A 53 -3.10 -5.50 -6.82
C SER A 53 -2.12 -4.94 -7.86
N THR A 54 -2.63 -4.26 -8.89
CA THR A 54 -1.77 -3.61 -9.91
C THR A 54 -0.90 -2.50 -9.30
N ALA A 55 -1.43 -1.70 -8.37
CA ALA A 55 -0.65 -0.66 -7.71
C ALA A 55 0.48 -1.23 -6.85
N LEU A 56 0.21 -2.32 -6.12
CA LEU A 56 1.21 -3.03 -5.31
C LEU A 56 2.30 -3.66 -6.18
N GLU A 57 1.92 -4.37 -7.24
CA GLU A 57 2.85 -4.96 -8.22
C GLU A 57 3.75 -3.89 -8.83
N THR A 58 3.14 -2.79 -9.32
CA THR A 58 3.87 -1.66 -9.89
C THR A 58 4.83 -1.02 -8.89
N TYR A 59 4.40 -0.85 -7.64
CA TYR A 59 5.26 -0.31 -6.59
C TYR A 59 6.45 -1.21 -6.31
N CYS A 60 6.23 -2.51 -6.14
CA CYS A 60 7.29 -3.49 -5.88
C CYS A 60 8.31 -3.50 -7.03
N MET A 61 7.85 -3.58 -8.28
CA MET A 61 8.74 -3.57 -9.44
C MET A 61 9.55 -2.27 -9.57
N ARG A 62 8.91 -1.11 -9.38
CA ARG A 62 9.60 0.19 -9.52
C ARG A 62 10.63 0.46 -8.43
N ASN A 63 10.52 -0.22 -7.29
CA ASN A 63 11.39 0.01 -6.14
C ASN A 63 12.26 -1.23 -5.84
N GLU A 64 12.27 -2.25 -6.69
CA GLU A 64 12.98 -3.52 -6.44
C GLU A 64 14.46 -3.29 -6.10
N GLU A 65 15.18 -2.55 -6.94
CA GLU A 65 16.60 -2.26 -6.72
C GLU A 65 16.84 -1.42 -5.46
N LYS A 66 15.97 -0.43 -5.21
CA LYS A 66 16.06 0.40 -4.01
C LYS A 66 15.89 -0.45 -2.74
N HIS A 67 14.86 -1.30 -2.70
CA HIS A 67 14.65 -2.21 -1.59
C HIS A 67 15.84 -3.15 -1.42
N LEU A 68 16.37 -3.72 -2.51
CA LEU A 68 17.54 -4.59 -2.45
C LEU A 68 18.77 -3.87 -1.88
N ASN A 69 19.00 -2.61 -2.27
CA ASN A 69 20.10 -1.80 -1.75
C ASN A 69 19.94 -1.48 -0.25
N GLU A 70 18.72 -1.16 0.19
CA GLU A 70 18.42 -0.95 1.61
C GLU A 70 18.69 -2.23 2.42
N ILE A 71 18.32 -3.41 1.91
CA ILE A 71 18.58 -4.68 2.59
C ILE A 71 20.09 -5.00 2.61
N LYS A 72 20.83 -4.73 1.53
CA LYS A 72 22.30 -4.89 1.52
C LYS A 72 22.98 -4.09 2.64
N LEU A 73 22.54 -2.85 2.86
CA LEU A 73 23.05 -2.01 3.95
C LEU A 73 22.74 -2.60 5.33
N GLN A 74 21.53 -3.13 5.51
CA GLN A 74 21.15 -3.79 6.77
C GLN A 74 21.94 -5.07 7.03
N ALA A 75 22.15 -5.90 5.99
CA ALA A 75 22.95 -7.11 6.08
C ALA A 75 24.41 -6.78 6.45
N ALA A 76 25.00 -5.78 5.81
CA ALA A 76 26.34 -5.29 6.12
C ALA A 76 26.43 -4.77 7.58
N ALA A 77 25.44 -4.00 8.04
CA ALA A 77 25.37 -3.53 9.42
C ALA A 77 25.24 -4.67 10.44
N ALA A 78 24.60 -5.78 10.06
CA ALA A 78 24.49 -6.98 10.86
C ALA A 78 25.72 -7.91 10.75
N GLY A 79 26.71 -7.58 9.91
CA GLY A 79 27.88 -8.43 9.64
C GLY A 79 27.52 -9.76 8.98
N LYS A 80 26.44 -9.81 8.20
CA LYS A 80 25.91 -11.02 7.56
C LYS A 80 25.96 -10.90 6.05
N GLU A 81 26.17 -12.05 5.39
CA GLU A 81 25.89 -12.20 3.97
C GLU A 81 24.40 -11.90 3.69
N LEU A 82 24.13 -11.28 2.54
CA LEU A 82 22.81 -10.80 2.17
C LEU A 82 21.74 -11.90 2.23
N GLU A 83 22.05 -13.06 1.67
CA GLU A 83 21.15 -14.21 1.58
C GLU A 83 20.82 -14.77 2.98
N VAL A 84 21.83 -14.84 3.86
CA VAL A 84 21.65 -15.30 5.24
C VAL A 84 20.75 -14.34 6.00
N TYR A 85 21.01 -13.03 5.90
CA TYR A 85 20.18 -12.00 6.50
C TYR A 85 18.73 -12.06 6.02
N LEU A 86 18.51 -12.20 4.71
CA LEU A 86 17.17 -12.29 4.12
C LEU A 86 16.39 -13.52 4.60
N VAL A 87 17.01 -14.69 4.63
CA VAL A 87 16.36 -15.94 5.09
C VAL A 87 15.87 -15.79 6.52
N GLU A 88 16.74 -15.29 7.41
CA GLU A 88 16.39 -15.09 8.81
C GLU A 88 15.31 -14.02 9.00
N ALA A 89 15.42 -12.88 8.30
CA ALA A 89 14.45 -11.80 8.38
C ALA A 89 13.06 -12.22 7.89
N ILE A 90 12.99 -12.95 6.76
CA ILE A 90 11.74 -13.47 6.21
C ILE A 90 11.13 -14.51 7.16
N ALA A 91 11.93 -15.47 7.64
CA ALA A 91 11.45 -16.48 8.59
C ALA A 91 10.88 -15.84 9.87
N THR A 92 11.56 -14.82 10.39
CA THR A 92 11.10 -14.05 11.56
C THR A 92 9.79 -13.32 11.26
N ARG A 93 9.67 -12.69 10.08
CA ARG A 93 8.49 -11.93 9.69
C ARG A 93 7.24 -12.80 9.48
N LEU A 94 7.42 -14.02 9.01
CA LEU A 94 6.32 -14.97 8.80
C LEU A 94 5.86 -15.59 10.12
N LYS A 95 6.79 -15.98 11.02
CA LYS A 95 6.45 -16.51 12.35
C LYS A 95 5.68 -15.50 13.20
N SER A 96 6.05 -14.23 13.14
CA SER A 96 5.38 -13.15 13.89
C SER A 96 3.97 -12.80 13.38
N LYS A 97 3.51 -13.37 12.26
CA LYS A 97 2.13 -13.22 11.79
C LYS A 97 1.18 -14.32 12.27
N ASP A 98 1.70 -15.46 12.74
CA ASP A 98 0.88 -16.58 13.25
C ASP A 98 0.49 -16.41 14.73
N GLU A 99 1.05 -15.41 15.43
CA GLU A 99 0.77 -15.12 16.85
C GLU A 99 -0.19 -13.92 17.07
N GLY A 100 -0.86 -13.42 16.02
CA GLY A 100 -1.72 -12.23 16.05
C GLY A 100 -3.11 -12.43 15.51
#